data_AF-A0A6G1GN31-F1
#
_entry.id   AF-A0A6G1GN31-F1
#
_cell.length_a   1.000
_cell.length_b   1.000
_cell.length_c   1.000
_cell.angle_alpha   90.00
_cell.angle_beta   90.00
_cell.angle_gamma   90.00
#
_symmetry.space_group_name_H-M   'P 1'
#
loop_
_entity.id
_entity.type
_entity.pdbx_description
1 polymer ?
#
loop_
_entity_poly.entity_id
_entity_poly.type
_entity_poly.pdbx_seq_one_letter_code
_entity_poly.pdbx_strand_id
1 'polypeptide(L)'
;MFTSQFSGLASSIVVDMSSIHESLCELVNDSYDMNDIVPEISQQHSPRRIDGFTGLSPKLMHYYAKVTHLCTRLQKNKTSEVIPLVGKAIDDQLVHFKQWSDLSTGHDTPDELLAACEAELDENGKATTKAMITLLVAESYVAALQIYLHCRLFRKSRRDPLVQQTLKNLIIYMDKLPTSGDLYTAQSPLASTFLGCLVMVEPEYREWAKNWFGGTTKSRGNVPPAWRAVRNIWDWLDARESDPELCENDQSRGWWEEAAEELAARE
;
A
#
# COMPACT_ATOMS: atom_id res chain seq x y z
N MET A 1 -26.36 -3.22 8.49
CA MET A 1 -26.38 -2.13 7.49
C MET A 1 -24.97 -1.62 7.14
N PHE A 2 -23.98 -1.72 8.04
CA PHE A 2 -22.58 -1.31 7.79
C PHE A 2 -21.70 -2.33 7.04
N THR A 3 -22.19 -3.53 6.73
CA THR A 3 -21.37 -4.60 6.12
C THR A 3 -21.20 -4.48 4.60
N SER A 4 -22.06 -3.72 3.90
CA SER A 4 -22.02 -3.58 2.43
C SER A 4 -21.18 -2.40 1.93
N GLN A 5 -20.85 -1.42 2.79
CA GLN A 5 -19.98 -0.29 2.40
C GLN A 5 -18.50 -0.67 2.41
N PHE A 6 -18.08 -1.67 3.20
CA PHE A 6 -16.67 -2.00 3.41
C PHE A 6 -16.19 -3.25 2.68
N SER A 7 -17.08 -4.09 2.14
CA SER A 7 -16.71 -5.00 1.05
C SER A 7 -16.15 -4.16 -0.11
N GLY A 8 -16.89 -3.11 -0.48
CA GLY A 8 -16.49 -2.15 -1.51
C GLY A 8 -15.14 -1.45 -1.28
N LEU A 9 -14.55 -1.47 -0.08
CA LEU A 9 -13.21 -0.92 0.17
C LEU A 9 -12.11 -1.85 -0.36
N ALA A 10 -12.27 -3.17 -0.26
CA ALA A 10 -11.31 -4.14 -0.80
C ALA A 10 -11.40 -4.20 -2.33
N SER A 11 -12.62 -4.24 -2.87
CA SER A 11 -12.86 -4.02 -4.30
C SER A 11 -12.36 -2.63 -4.74
N SER A 12 -12.60 -1.54 -4.00
CA SER A 12 -12.06 -0.20 -4.32
C SER A 12 -10.54 -0.12 -4.26
N ILE A 13 -9.86 -0.76 -3.29
CA ILE A 13 -8.39 -0.77 -3.24
C ILE A 13 -7.80 -1.37 -4.53
N VAL A 14 -8.47 -2.35 -5.12
CA VAL A 14 -7.99 -3.03 -6.34
C VAL A 14 -8.55 -2.40 -7.62
N VAL A 15 -9.79 -1.93 -7.63
CA VAL A 15 -10.52 -1.38 -8.78
C VAL A 15 -10.29 0.13 -8.92
N ASP A 16 -10.38 0.90 -7.85
CA ASP A 16 -10.31 2.36 -7.87
C ASP A 16 -9.83 3.00 -6.54
N MET A 17 -8.54 3.36 -6.47
CA MET A 17 -7.94 4.10 -5.35
C MET A 17 -8.56 5.51 -5.16
N SER A 18 -9.38 6.00 -6.09
CA SER A 18 -10.17 7.24 -5.93
C SER A 18 -11.20 7.10 -4.81
N SER A 19 -11.76 5.90 -4.60
CA SER A 19 -12.69 5.65 -3.51
C SER A 19 -11.97 5.48 -2.16
N ILE A 20 -10.68 5.14 -2.13
CA ILE A 20 -9.86 5.33 -0.91
C ILE A 20 -9.65 6.82 -0.63
N HIS A 21 -9.40 7.65 -1.65
CA HIS A 21 -9.33 9.10 -1.45
C HIS A 21 -10.67 9.65 -0.91
N GLU A 22 -11.82 9.22 -1.44
CA GLU A 22 -13.13 9.59 -0.89
C GLU A 22 -13.36 9.03 0.51
N SER A 23 -13.06 7.76 0.79
CA SER A 23 -13.18 7.17 2.13
C SER A 23 -12.22 7.80 3.15
N LEU A 24 -11.01 8.20 2.74
CA LEU A 24 -10.07 8.96 3.56
C LEU A 24 -10.55 10.41 3.74
N CYS A 25 -11.16 11.03 2.72
CA CYS A 25 -11.79 12.35 2.84
C CYS A 25 -13.04 12.33 3.73
N GLU A 26 -13.87 11.29 3.67
CA GLU A 26 -15.02 11.08 4.57
C GLU A 26 -14.55 10.88 6.02
N LEU A 27 -13.48 10.12 6.23
CA LEU A 27 -12.82 9.96 7.52
C LEU A 27 -12.20 11.26 8.07
N VAL A 28 -11.84 12.21 7.20
CA VAL A 28 -11.32 13.55 7.55
C VAL A 28 -12.47 14.56 7.78
N ASN A 29 -13.59 14.43 7.09
CA ASN A 29 -14.74 15.33 7.20
C ASN A 29 -15.57 15.13 8.47
N ASP A 30 -15.36 14.04 9.21
CA ASP A 30 -16.00 13.82 10.52
C ASP A 30 -15.35 14.64 11.67
N SER A 31 -14.37 15.50 11.37
CA SER A 31 -13.85 16.46 12.35
C SER A 31 -13.49 17.82 11.74
N TYR A 32 -14.23 18.84 12.18
CA TYR A 32 -14.00 20.30 12.10
C TYR A 32 -14.58 21.10 10.92
N ASP A 33 -15.35 22.13 11.30
CA ASP A 33 -15.99 23.18 10.49
C ASP A 33 -14.91 24.05 9.81
N MET A 34 -14.93 24.06 8.48
CA MET A 34 -13.85 24.54 7.61
C MET A 34 -13.98 26.02 7.19
N ASN A 35 -14.57 26.88 8.04
CA ASN A 35 -14.84 28.27 7.65
C ASN A 35 -13.90 29.33 8.26
N ASP A 36 -12.98 28.98 9.16
CA ASP A 36 -12.15 29.98 9.88
C ASP A 36 -10.65 30.03 9.51
N ILE A 37 -10.14 29.22 8.57
CA ILE A 37 -8.69 29.05 8.34
C ILE A 37 -8.25 29.39 6.90
N VAL A 38 -8.82 30.43 6.28
CA VAL A 38 -8.52 30.71 4.86
C VAL A 38 -7.18 31.45 4.61
N PRO A 39 -6.53 32.18 5.54
CA PRO A 39 -5.24 32.83 5.23
C PRO A 39 -3.97 32.00 5.54
N GLU A 40 -4.00 31.04 6.48
CA GLU A 40 -2.79 30.31 6.95
C GLU A 40 -2.37 29.09 6.09
N ILE A 41 -3.26 28.63 5.20
CA ILE A 41 -3.08 27.43 4.36
C ILE A 41 -1.91 27.58 3.36
N SER A 42 -1.49 28.79 3.04
CA SER A 42 -0.49 29.04 1.99
C SER A 42 0.97 28.77 2.39
N GLN A 43 1.28 28.55 3.67
CA GLN A 43 2.66 28.31 4.14
C GLN A 43 2.93 26.90 4.71
N GLN A 44 1.90 26.06 4.89
CA GLN A 44 2.02 24.77 5.61
C GLN A 44 2.14 23.49 4.77
N HIS A 45 1.95 23.55 3.45
CA HIS A 45 1.86 22.32 2.61
C HIS A 45 3.16 21.98 1.90
N SER A 46 4.14 21.45 2.63
CA SER A 46 5.21 20.70 1.97
C SER A 46 4.64 19.40 1.41
N PRO A 47 4.71 19.16 0.09
CA PRO A 47 3.99 18.05 -0.54
C PRO A 47 4.55 16.69 -0.13
N ARG A 48 5.77 16.64 0.43
CA ARG A 48 6.44 15.41 0.91
C ARG A 48 6.40 15.25 2.44
N ARG A 49 5.73 16.16 3.16
CA ARG A 49 5.52 16.00 4.60
C ARG A 49 4.50 14.88 4.83
N ILE A 50 4.81 13.96 5.73
CA ILE A 50 3.95 12.87 6.15
C ILE A 50 2.77 13.47 6.89
N ASP A 51 1.58 13.14 6.42
CA ASP A 51 0.35 13.50 7.09
C ASP A 51 0.09 12.54 8.26
N GLY A 52 -0.18 13.10 9.45
CA GLY A 52 -0.35 12.35 10.68
C GLY A 52 -1.63 11.52 10.73
N PHE A 53 -2.58 11.74 9.83
CA PHE A 53 -3.80 10.94 9.76
C PHE A 53 -3.60 9.71 8.87
N THR A 54 -3.04 9.92 7.68
CA THR A 54 -2.90 8.89 6.64
C THR A 54 -1.61 8.08 6.76
N GLY A 55 -0.56 8.63 7.39
CA GLY A 55 0.75 8.00 7.49
C GLY A 55 1.60 8.09 6.22
N LEU A 56 1.18 8.88 5.22
CA LEU A 56 1.94 9.15 4.00
C LEU A 56 1.83 10.62 3.59
N SER A 57 2.67 11.05 2.65
CA SER A 57 2.63 12.43 2.14
C SER A 57 1.61 12.63 1.01
N PRO A 58 1.03 13.85 0.87
CA PRO A 58 0.13 14.17 -0.24
C PRO A 58 0.72 13.87 -1.63
N LYS A 59 2.03 14.03 -1.79
CA LYS A 59 2.72 13.71 -3.04
C LYS A 59 2.70 12.21 -3.35
N LEU A 60 2.84 11.36 -2.36
CA LEU A 60 2.78 9.91 -2.56
C LEU A 60 1.35 9.48 -2.92
N MET A 61 0.35 10.05 -2.25
CA MET A 61 -1.06 9.83 -2.57
C MET A 61 -1.37 10.24 -4.02
N HIS A 62 -0.83 11.38 -4.47
CA HIS A 62 -0.94 11.81 -5.87
C HIS A 62 -0.33 10.80 -6.85
N TYR A 63 0.76 10.11 -6.48
CA TYR A 63 1.31 9.07 -7.34
C TYR A 63 0.40 7.83 -7.40
N TYR A 64 -0.21 7.40 -6.29
CA TYR A 64 -1.24 6.35 -6.33
C TYR A 64 -2.40 6.70 -7.29
N ALA A 65 -2.93 7.92 -7.19
CA ALA A 65 -3.98 8.40 -8.09
C ALA A 65 -3.52 8.44 -9.55
N LYS A 66 -2.30 8.91 -9.80
CA LYS A 66 -1.70 8.93 -11.16
C LYS A 66 -1.53 7.54 -11.75
N VAL A 67 -1.01 6.58 -10.99
CA VAL A 67 -0.85 5.20 -11.47
C VAL A 67 -2.22 4.61 -11.83
N THR A 68 -3.22 4.79 -10.98
CA THR A 68 -4.60 4.37 -11.23
C THR A 68 -5.15 5.00 -12.52
N HIS A 69 -4.98 6.31 -12.68
CA HIS A 69 -5.40 7.02 -13.89
C HIS A 69 -4.69 6.51 -15.16
N LEU A 70 -3.38 6.24 -15.08
CA LEU A 70 -2.61 5.68 -16.19
C LEU A 70 -3.10 4.27 -16.56
N CYS A 71 -3.43 3.43 -15.58
CA CYS A 71 -3.99 2.09 -15.82
C CYS A 71 -5.33 2.19 -16.57
N THR A 72 -6.24 3.06 -16.12
CA THR A 72 -7.51 3.32 -16.81
C THR A 72 -7.31 3.80 -18.26
N ARG A 73 -6.31 4.66 -18.49
CA ARG A 73 -5.97 5.11 -19.85
C ARG A 73 -5.37 3.99 -20.71
N LEU A 74 -4.55 3.13 -20.11
CA LEU A 74 -3.95 1.99 -20.81
C LEU A 74 -5.01 0.95 -21.20
N GLN A 75 -6.02 0.74 -20.36
CA GLN A 75 -7.16 -0.12 -20.70
C GLN A 75 -7.94 0.42 -21.91
N LYS A 76 -8.15 1.74 -21.98
CA LYS A 76 -8.80 2.40 -23.11
C LYS A 76 -7.94 2.43 -24.38
N ASN A 77 -6.61 2.46 -24.25
CA ASN A 77 -5.67 2.47 -25.36
C ASN A 77 -4.48 1.54 -25.09
N LYS A 78 -4.67 0.25 -25.36
CA LYS A 78 -3.70 -0.82 -25.04
C LYS A 78 -2.38 -0.73 -25.82
N THR A 79 -2.35 0.01 -26.93
CA THR A 79 -1.16 0.19 -27.78
C THR A 79 -0.40 1.48 -27.48
N SER A 80 -0.77 2.21 -26.43
CA SER A 80 -0.09 3.46 -26.09
C SER A 80 1.34 3.23 -25.62
N GLU A 81 2.31 3.74 -26.40
CA GLU A 81 3.73 3.72 -26.02
C GLU A 81 4.07 4.78 -24.95
N VAL A 82 3.26 5.85 -24.85
CA VAL A 82 3.50 6.97 -23.91
C VAL A 82 3.22 6.58 -22.47
N ILE A 83 2.18 5.77 -22.22
CA ILE A 83 1.76 5.44 -20.85
C ILE A 83 2.86 4.68 -20.08
N PRO A 84 3.48 3.62 -20.64
CA PRO A 84 4.62 2.96 -20.00
C PRO A 84 5.80 3.91 -19.72
N LEU A 85 6.08 4.87 -20.61
CA LEU A 85 7.15 5.85 -20.39
C LEU A 85 6.86 6.77 -19.20
N VAL A 86 5.62 7.24 -19.06
CA VAL A 86 5.21 8.03 -17.88
C VAL A 86 5.26 7.18 -16.62
N GLY A 87 4.82 5.91 -16.70
CA GLY A 87 4.96 4.95 -15.61
C GLY A 87 6.40 4.80 -15.14
N LYS A 88 7.35 4.69 -16.09
CA LYS A 88 8.78 4.57 -15.78
C LYS A 88 9.32 5.81 -15.09
N ALA A 89 8.91 7.00 -15.54
CA ALA A 89 9.27 8.24 -14.86
C ALA A 89 8.71 8.32 -13.43
N ILE A 90 7.56 7.69 -13.14
CA ILE A 90 7.08 7.56 -11.75
C ILE A 90 7.96 6.57 -10.98
N ASP A 91 8.27 5.42 -11.56
CA ASP A 91 9.12 4.39 -10.95
C ASP A 91 10.50 4.97 -10.52
N ASP A 92 11.17 5.66 -11.44
CA ASP A 92 12.46 6.32 -11.20
C ASP A 92 12.37 7.35 -10.05
N GLN A 93 11.23 8.04 -9.91
CA GLN A 93 10.99 8.99 -8.82
C GLN A 93 10.69 8.30 -7.49
N LEU A 94 10.12 7.08 -7.51
CA LEU A 94 9.81 6.30 -6.32
C LEU A 94 11.07 5.71 -5.67
N VAL A 95 12.07 5.33 -6.47
CA VAL A 95 13.37 4.82 -5.97
C VAL A 95 14.05 5.79 -5.00
N HIS A 96 13.89 7.10 -5.23
CA HIS A 96 14.48 8.16 -4.40
C HIS A 96 13.40 8.97 -3.66
N PHE A 97 12.24 8.37 -3.40
CA PHE A 97 11.13 9.10 -2.81
C PHE A 97 11.27 9.25 -1.30
N LYS A 98 11.89 10.36 -0.89
CA LYS A 98 11.99 10.74 0.52
C LYS A 98 10.74 11.44 1.03
N GLN A 99 10.31 11.04 2.23
CA GLN A 99 9.27 11.68 3.02
C GLN A 99 9.85 12.16 4.36
N TRP A 100 9.18 13.13 4.99
CA TRP A 100 9.65 13.72 6.25
C TRP A 100 8.48 14.06 7.18
N SER A 101 8.73 14.20 8.47
CA SER A 101 7.76 14.67 9.47
C SER A 101 8.44 15.65 10.43
N ASP A 102 7.67 16.31 11.30
CA ASP A 102 8.27 17.18 12.32
C ASP A 102 9.13 16.40 13.33
N LEU A 103 8.96 15.07 13.38
CA LEU A 103 9.73 14.17 14.24
C LEU A 103 11.05 13.73 13.61
N SER A 104 11.17 13.78 12.27
CA SER A 104 12.38 13.41 11.55
C SER A 104 12.38 13.90 10.11
N THR A 105 13.55 14.36 9.66
CA THR A 105 13.79 14.78 8.27
C THR A 105 13.84 13.60 7.29
N GLY A 106 13.83 12.36 7.78
CA GLY A 106 13.92 11.14 6.96
C GLY A 106 15.35 10.81 6.52
N HIS A 107 15.51 9.62 5.93
CA HIS A 107 16.79 9.10 5.44
C HIS A 107 16.90 9.24 3.92
N ASP A 108 18.12 9.22 3.38
CA ASP A 108 18.32 9.39 1.93
C ASP A 108 18.08 8.08 1.18
N THR A 109 18.28 6.94 1.84
CA THR A 109 17.97 5.61 1.31
C THR A 109 17.17 4.76 2.31
N PRO A 110 16.43 3.75 1.82
CA PRO A 110 15.76 2.81 2.71
C PRO A 110 16.73 1.98 3.57
N ASP A 111 17.92 1.68 3.07
CA ASP A 111 18.95 0.95 3.82
C ASP A 111 19.45 1.77 5.03
N GLU A 112 19.61 3.08 4.87
CA GLU A 112 19.96 4.00 5.96
C GLU A 112 18.87 4.06 7.03
N LEU A 113 17.59 4.07 6.62
CA LEU A 113 16.47 4.01 7.55
C LEU A 113 16.50 2.70 8.35
N LEU A 114 16.70 1.57 7.67
CA LEU A 114 16.74 0.26 8.31
C LEU A 114 17.90 0.16 9.29
N ALA A 115 19.09 0.62 8.92
CA ALA A 115 20.26 0.63 9.80
C ALA A 115 20.02 1.52 11.04
N ALA A 116 19.42 2.70 10.86
CA ALA A 116 19.06 3.57 11.98
C ALA A 116 18.00 2.93 12.89
N CYS A 117 17.02 2.22 12.31
CA CYS A 117 16.01 1.49 13.07
C CYS A 117 16.63 0.36 13.90
N GLU A 118 17.54 -0.41 13.29
CA GLU A 118 18.19 -1.57 13.91
C GLU A 118 19.08 -1.22 15.10
N ALA A 119 19.61 0.01 15.13
CA ALA A 119 20.39 0.51 16.26
C ALA A 119 19.56 0.73 17.54
N GLU A 120 18.22 0.85 17.43
CA GLU A 120 17.34 1.28 18.52
C GLU A 120 16.09 0.38 18.69
N LEU A 121 16.17 -0.89 18.30
CA LEU A 121 15.07 -1.85 18.48
C LEU A 121 14.91 -2.27 19.95
N ASP A 122 13.68 -2.61 20.34
CA ASP A 122 13.42 -3.28 21.61
C ASP A 122 13.80 -4.77 21.60
N GLU A 123 13.61 -5.44 22.74
CA GLU A 123 13.88 -6.88 22.92
C GLU A 123 13.08 -7.78 21.97
N ASN A 124 11.98 -7.29 21.40
CA ASN A 124 11.12 -7.99 20.45
C ASN A 124 11.40 -7.59 18.99
N GLY A 125 12.46 -6.82 18.74
CA GLY A 125 12.84 -6.33 17.42
C GLY A 125 11.92 -5.24 16.87
N LYS A 126 11.21 -4.49 17.72
CA LYS A 126 10.28 -3.43 17.31
C LYS A 126 10.86 -2.04 17.52
N ALA A 127 10.45 -1.11 16.67
CA ALA A 127 10.86 0.30 16.73
C ALA A 127 10.32 0.97 18.00
N THR A 128 11.18 1.72 18.68
CA THR A 128 10.92 2.28 20.02
C THR A 128 10.63 3.78 20.02
N THR A 129 10.67 4.44 18.86
CA THR A 129 10.43 5.88 18.75
C THR A 129 9.31 6.20 17.79
N LYS A 130 8.54 7.26 18.09
CA LYS A 130 7.46 7.76 17.20
C LYS A 130 8.00 8.18 15.83
N ALA A 131 9.19 8.77 15.82
CA ALA A 131 9.88 9.16 14.59
C ALA A 131 10.11 7.94 13.68
N MET A 132 10.69 6.87 14.23
CA MET A 132 10.99 5.67 13.46
C MET A 132 9.73 4.98 12.94
N ILE A 133 8.70 4.85 13.79
CA ILE A 133 7.42 4.28 13.39
C ILE A 133 6.80 5.08 12.24
N THR A 134 6.82 6.41 12.33
CA THR A 134 6.26 7.29 11.30
C THR A 134 6.98 7.09 9.96
N LEU A 135 8.30 6.98 9.97
CA LEU A 135 9.10 6.74 8.76
C LEU A 135 8.90 5.33 8.19
N LEU A 136 8.87 4.28 9.01
CA LEU A 136 8.62 2.91 8.57
C LEU A 136 7.23 2.75 7.95
N VAL A 137 6.20 3.38 8.55
CA VAL A 137 4.85 3.43 7.97
C VAL A 137 4.91 4.12 6.61
N ALA A 138 5.57 5.27 6.50
CA ALA A 138 5.68 6.03 5.27
C ALA A 138 6.41 5.24 4.16
N GLU A 139 7.51 4.55 4.48
CA GLU A 139 8.24 3.69 3.54
C GLU A 139 7.44 2.44 3.12
N SER A 140 6.62 1.89 4.02
CA SER A 140 5.71 0.80 3.64
C SER A 140 4.76 1.21 2.51
N TYR A 141 4.28 2.45 2.52
CA TYR A 141 3.41 2.99 1.46
C TYR A 141 4.17 3.24 0.15
N VAL A 142 5.46 3.57 0.20
CA VAL A 142 6.31 3.69 -0.99
C VAL A 142 6.50 2.32 -1.63
N ALA A 143 6.86 1.31 -0.83
CA ALA A 143 7.02 -0.06 -1.30
C ALA A 143 5.71 -0.64 -1.88
N ALA A 144 4.58 -0.38 -1.22
CA ALA A 144 3.28 -0.80 -1.72
C ALA A 144 2.90 -0.13 -3.06
N LEU A 145 3.27 1.14 -3.26
CA LEU A 145 3.04 1.83 -4.52
C LEU A 145 3.92 1.26 -5.64
N GLN A 146 5.16 0.90 -5.33
CA GLN A 146 6.04 0.24 -6.29
C GLN A 146 5.45 -1.11 -6.72
N ILE A 147 4.99 -1.94 -5.78
CA ILE A 147 4.27 -3.20 -6.09
C ILE A 147 3.05 -2.92 -6.97
N TYR A 148 2.22 -1.94 -6.59
CA TYR A 148 1.02 -1.58 -7.34
C TYR A 148 1.35 -1.12 -8.78
N LEU A 149 2.35 -0.26 -8.95
CA LEU A 149 2.84 0.20 -10.25
C LEU A 149 3.36 -0.95 -11.11
N HIS A 150 4.21 -1.80 -10.53
CA HIS A 150 4.84 -2.92 -11.21
C HIS A 150 3.83 -3.96 -11.67
N CYS A 151 2.90 -4.34 -10.79
CA CYS A 151 1.92 -5.36 -11.09
C CYS A 151 0.77 -4.84 -11.95
N ARG A 152 0.20 -3.67 -11.64
CA ARG A 152 -0.98 -3.16 -12.36
C ARG A 152 -0.60 -2.49 -13.68
N LEU A 153 0.31 -1.52 -13.66
CA LEU A 153 0.63 -0.74 -14.86
C LEU A 153 1.60 -1.50 -15.80
N PHE A 154 2.67 -2.06 -15.24
CA PHE A 154 3.66 -2.80 -16.02
C PHE A 154 3.34 -4.29 -16.19
N ARG A 155 2.23 -4.76 -15.62
CA ARG A 155 1.72 -6.13 -15.77
C ARG A 155 2.73 -7.20 -15.36
N LYS A 156 3.62 -6.89 -14.41
CA LYS A 156 4.56 -7.86 -13.85
C LYS A 156 3.79 -8.92 -13.06
N SER A 157 4.16 -10.18 -13.24
CA SER A 157 3.66 -11.28 -12.41
C SER A 157 3.97 -11.01 -10.94
N ARG A 158 3.15 -11.53 -10.02
CA ARG A 158 3.47 -11.48 -8.59
C ARG A 158 4.81 -12.15 -8.27
N ARG A 159 5.27 -13.12 -9.08
CA ARG A 159 6.57 -13.80 -8.93
C ARG A 159 7.76 -13.04 -9.54
N ASP A 160 7.54 -11.88 -10.17
CA ASP A 160 8.62 -11.10 -10.76
C ASP A 160 9.68 -10.75 -9.67
N PRO A 161 10.99 -10.93 -9.94
CA PRO A 161 12.02 -10.73 -8.93
C PRO A 161 12.01 -9.33 -8.31
N LEU A 162 11.67 -8.30 -9.08
CA LEU A 162 11.57 -6.94 -8.58
C LEU A 162 10.41 -6.80 -7.59
N VAL A 163 9.25 -7.37 -7.93
CA VAL A 163 8.06 -7.38 -7.06
C VAL A 163 8.35 -8.13 -5.76
N GLN A 164 9.00 -9.29 -5.83
CA GLN A 164 9.34 -10.08 -4.63
C GLN A 164 10.40 -9.38 -3.76
N GLN A 165 11.36 -8.69 -4.36
CA GLN A 165 12.33 -7.88 -3.61
C GLN A 165 11.66 -6.70 -2.91
N THR A 166 10.73 -6.00 -3.57
CA THR A 166 9.96 -4.91 -2.95
C THR A 166 9.04 -5.43 -1.84
N LEU A 167 8.41 -6.59 -2.03
CA LEU A 167 7.63 -7.26 -0.99
C LEU A 167 8.47 -7.57 0.24
N LYS A 168 9.69 -8.11 0.06
CA LYS A 168 10.61 -8.39 1.16
C LYS A 168 10.91 -7.13 1.97
N ASN A 169 11.20 -6.02 1.30
CA ASN A 169 11.44 -4.74 1.97
C ASN A 169 10.20 -4.26 2.74
N LEU A 170 9.01 -4.35 2.13
CA LEU A 170 7.74 -4.03 2.79
C LEU A 170 7.56 -4.84 4.07
N ILE A 171 7.79 -6.16 4.02
CA ILE A 171 7.67 -7.04 5.19
C ILE A 171 8.67 -6.65 6.27
N ILE A 172 9.91 -6.32 5.91
CA ILE A 172 10.92 -5.85 6.88
C ILE A 172 10.44 -4.58 7.60
N TYR A 173 9.90 -3.59 6.87
CA TYR A 173 9.38 -2.37 7.50
C TYR A 173 8.23 -2.69 8.46
N MET A 174 7.30 -3.51 8.00
CA MET A 174 6.10 -3.88 8.75
C MET A 174 6.42 -4.72 9.99
N ASP A 175 7.41 -5.60 9.91
CA ASP A 175 7.81 -6.43 11.04
C ASP A 175 8.49 -5.60 12.13
N LYS A 176 9.15 -4.49 11.80
CA LYS A 176 9.72 -3.59 12.81
C LYS A 176 8.66 -2.70 13.49
N LEU A 177 7.41 -2.68 13.02
CA LEU A 177 6.35 -1.90 13.66
C LEU A 177 5.80 -2.60 14.93
N PRO A 178 5.57 -1.85 16.03
CA PRO A 178 4.95 -2.42 17.22
C PRO A 178 3.52 -2.87 16.93
N THR A 179 3.12 -4.01 17.49
CA THR A 179 1.77 -4.58 17.34
C THR A 179 0.91 -4.43 18.61
N SER A 180 1.46 -3.81 19.65
CA SER A 180 0.79 -3.49 20.92
C SER A 180 1.54 -2.36 21.66
N GLY A 181 0.97 -1.85 22.76
CA GLY A 181 1.57 -0.81 23.59
C GLY A 181 1.33 0.63 23.11
N ASP A 182 1.97 1.60 23.76
CA ASP A 182 1.71 3.05 23.58
C ASP A 182 2.14 3.59 22.20
N LEU A 183 3.02 2.85 21.54
CA LEU A 183 3.50 3.17 20.21
C LEU A 183 2.73 2.44 19.10
N TYR A 184 1.80 1.55 19.46
CA TYR A 184 0.87 0.97 18.51
C TYR A 184 -0.17 2.02 18.12
N THR A 185 0.10 2.73 17.02
CA THR A 185 -0.74 3.84 16.57
C THR A 185 -1.85 3.37 15.64
N ALA A 186 -2.92 4.15 15.52
CA ALA A 186 -3.99 3.95 14.53
C ALA A 186 -3.49 3.95 13.07
N GLN A 187 -2.24 4.34 12.79
CA GLN A 187 -1.67 4.43 11.44
C GLN A 187 -1.15 3.11 10.87
N SER A 188 -1.46 1.95 11.49
CA SER A 188 -1.10 0.65 10.92
C SER A 188 -1.48 0.60 9.42
N PRO A 189 -0.51 0.44 8.51
CA PRO A 189 -0.70 0.72 7.09
C PRO A 189 -1.41 -0.45 6.40
N LEU A 190 -2.72 -0.54 6.65
CA LEU A 190 -3.57 -1.63 6.17
C LEU A 190 -3.54 -1.73 4.65
N ALA A 191 -3.58 -0.61 3.92
CA ALA A 191 -3.51 -0.60 2.47
C ALA A 191 -2.17 -1.14 1.95
N SER A 192 -1.04 -0.72 2.55
CA SER A 192 0.28 -1.27 2.21
C SER A 192 0.35 -2.77 2.45
N THR A 193 -0.15 -3.21 3.60
CA THR A 193 -0.19 -4.62 3.99
C THR A 193 -1.04 -5.43 3.02
N PHE A 194 -2.23 -4.92 2.67
CA PHE A 194 -3.14 -5.56 1.73
C PHE A 194 -2.49 -5.73 0.36
N LEU A 195 -1.93 -4.65 -0.22
CA LEU A 195 -1.24 -4.70 -1.51
C LEU A 195 -0.05 -5.66 -1.49
N GLY A 196 0.75 -5.65 -0.43
CA GLY A 196 1.84 -6.60 -0.23
C GLY A 196 1.35 -8.05 -0.18
N CYS A 197 0.23 -8.30 0.51
CA CYS A 197 -0.35 -9.64 0.58
C CYS A 197 -0.76 -10.18 -0.78
N LEU A 198 -1.27 -9.36 -1.70
CA LEU A 198 -1.67 -9.82 -3.05
C LEU A 198 -0.53 -10.52 -3.79
N VAL A 199 0.72 -10.13 -3.52
CA VAL A 199 1.91 -10.65 -4.17
C VAL A 199 2.69 -11.68 -3.32
N MET A 200 2.16 -12.10 -2.16
CA MET A 200 2.78 -13.14 -1.33
C MET A 200 2.58 -14.53 -1.91
N VAL A 201 3.68 -15.14 -2.32
CA VAL A 201 3.73 -16.49 -2.87
C VAL A 201 4.37 -17.47 -1.90
N GLU A 202 5.45 -17.05 -1.23
CA GLU A 202 6.18 -17.90 -0.31
C GLU A 202 5.37 -18.19 0.97
N PRO A 203 5.35 -19.44 1.46
CA PRO A 203 4.61 -19.81 2.66
C PRO A 203 5.01 -19.01 3.91
N GLU A 204 6.30 -18.64 4.02
CA GLU A 204 6.82 -17.84 5.12
C GLU A 204 6.17 -16.46 5.21
N TYR A 205 5.98 -15.77 4.09
CA TYR A 205 5.35 -14.45 4.05
C TYR A 205 3.85 -14.54 4.29
N ARG A 206 3.21 -15.62 3.83
CA ARG A 206 1.79 -15.87 4.15
C ARG A 206 1.58 -16.15 5.63
N GLU A 207 2.50 -16.87 6.27
CA GLU A 207 2.45 -17.10 7.72
C GLU A 207 2.67 -15.78 8.49
N TRP A 208 3.60 -14.94 8.05
CA TRP A 208 3.75 -13.59 8.57
C TRP A 208 2.43 -12.80 8.48
N ALA A 209 1.75 -12.82 7.33
CA ALA A 209 0.47 -12.13 7.17
C ALA A 209 -0.63 -12.70 8.06
N LYS A 210 -0.75 -14.02 8.20
CA LYS A 210 -1.69 -14.64 9.15
C LYS A 210 -1.46 -14.14 10.57
N ASN A 211 -0.21 -14.06 11.00
CA ASN A 211 0.14 -13.54 12.33
C ASN A 211 -0.19 -12.05 12.46
N TRP A 212 0.13 -11.25 11.45
CA TRP A 212 -0.18 -9.83 11.43
C TRP A 212 -1.69 -9.55 11.52
N PHE A 213 -2.49 -10.20 10.67
CA PHE A 213 -3.95 -10.09 10.69
C PHE A 213 -4.53 -10.70 11.97
N GLY A 214 -4.03 -11.83 12.45
CA GLY A 214 -4.47 -12.46 13.70
C GLY A 214 -4.23 -11.60 14.94
N GLY A 215 -3.10 -10.88 14.99
CA GLY A 215 -2.79 -9.93 16.06
C GLY A 215 -3.60 -8.63 15.98
N THR A 216 -3.87 -8.15 14.75
CA THR A 216 -4.47 -6.82 14.49
C THR A 216 -6.00 -6.85 14.35
N THR A 217 -6.62 -8.01 14.14
CA THR A 217 -8.08 -8.18 13.97
C THR A 217 -8.90 -7.87 15.22
N LYS A 218 -8.31 -7.83 16.42
CA LYS A 218 -9.04 -7.61 17.67
C LYS A 218 -9.43 -6.15 17.90
N SER A 219 -8.83 -5.19 17.18
CA SER A 219 -8.93 -3.76 17.49
C SER A 219 -9.46 -2.88 16.35
N ARG A 220 -9.67 -3.41 15.13
CA ARG A 220 -9.97 -2.59 13.94
C ARG A 220 -10.99 -3.23 13.00
N GLY A 221 -12.08 -2.52 12.73
CA GLY A 221 -13.22 -3.02 11.94
C GLY A 221 -12.90 -3.42 10.49
N ASN A 222 -11.93 -2.77 9.85
CA ASN A 222 -11.59 -3.02 8.42
C ASN A 222 -10.62 -4.19 8.22
N VAL A 223 -10.01 -4.71 9.29
CA VAL A 223 -8.98 -5.76 9.20
C VAL A 223 -9.59 -7.13 8.87
N PRO A 224 -10.70 -7.59 9.49
CA PRO A 224 -11.31 -8.87 9.14
C PRO A 224 -11.83 -8.96 7.68
N PRO A 225 -12.49 -7.93 7.11
CA PRO A 225 -12.85 -7.92 5.69
C PRO A 225 -11.64 -8.00 4.77
N ALA A 226 -10.61 -7.18 5.01
CA ALA A 226 -9.37 -7.21 4.23
C ALA A 226 -8.70 -8.59 4.28
N TRP A 227 -8.65 -9.23 5.45
CA TRP A 227 -8.09 -10.57 5.59
C TRP A 227 -8.88 -11.64 4.82
N ARG A 228 -10.21 -11.52 4.78
CA ARG A 228 -11.05 -12.42 3.97
C ARG A 228 -10.74 -12.26 2.48
N ALA A 229 -10.64 -11.02 2.00
CA ALA A 229 -10.28 -10.73 0.62
C ALA A 229 -8.89 -11.29 0.25
N VAL A 230 -7.88 -11.11 1.11
CA VAL A 230 -6.53 -11.67 0.91
C VAL A 230 -6.55 -13.20 0.81
N ARG A 231 -7.33 -13.90 1.63
CA ARG A 231 -7.42 -15.36 1.52
C ARG A 231 -8.08 -15.80 0.21
N ASN A 232 -9.19 -15.16 -0.14
CA ASN A 232 -9.92 -15.47 -1.38
C ASN A 232 -9.03 -15.26 -2.62
N ILE A 233 -8.26 -14.16 -2.65
CA ILE A 233 -7.40 -13.88 -3.81
C ILE A 233 -6.19 -14.80 -3.86
N TRP A 234 -5.65 -15.25 -2.72
CA TRP A 234 -4.62 -16.28 -2.71
C TRP A 234 -5.12 -17.59 -3.30
N ASP A 235 -6.29 -18.07 -2.86
CA ASP A 235 -6.88 -19.30 -3.39
C ASP A 235 -7.09 -19.21 -4.91
N TRP A 236 -7.57 -18.06 -5.39
CA TRP A 236 -7.77 -17.81 -6.83
C TRP A 236 -6.44 -17.74 -7.60
N LEU A 237 -5.48 -16.95 -7.12
CA LEU A 237 -4.16 -16.80 -7.78
C LEU A 237 -3.39 -18.11 -7.81
N ASP A 238 -3.46 -18.92 -6.76
CA ASP A 238 -2.77 -20.22 -6.69
C ASP A 238 -3.39 -21.24 -7.67
N ALA A 239 -4.73 -21.25 -7.78
CA ALA A 239 -5.41 -22.06 -8.78
C ALA A 239 -5.05 -21.62 -10.20
N ARG A 240 -5.00 -20.30 -10.44
CA ARG A 240 -4.62 -19.71 -11.73
C ARG A 240 -3.18 -20.02 -12.12
N GLU A 241 -2.22 -19.92 -11.20
CA GLU A 241 -0.81 -20.23 -11.48
C GLU A 241 -0.56 -21.74 -11.68
N SER A 242 -1.45 -22.59 -11.21
CA SER A 242 -1.39 -24.03 -11.45
C SER A 242 -1.90 -24.41 -12.85
N ASP A 243 -2.50 -23.47 -13.57
CA ASP A 243 -3.01 -23.64 -14.94
C ASP A 243 -1.97 -23.13 -15.98
N PRO A 244 -1.36 -24.03 -16.78
CA PRO A 244 -0.37 -23.65 -17.78
C PRO A 244 -0.90 -22.71 -18.88
N GLU A 245 -2.18 -22.82 -19.27
CA GLU A 245 -2.77 -22.02 -20.36
C GLU A 245 -2.98 -20.55 -19.93
N LEU A 246 -3.26 -20.33 -18.65
CA LEU A 246 -3.42 -18.99 -18.07
C LEU A 246 -2.08 -18.30 -17.83
N CYS A 247 -1.04 -19.07 -17.48
CA CYS A 247 0.29 -18.56 -17.19
C CYS A 247 1.01 -18.01 -18.43
N GLU A 248 0.83 -18.63 -19.61
CA GLU A 248 1.42 -18.15 -20.87
C GLU A 248 0.86 -16.80 -21.34
N ASN A 249 -0.36 -16.44 -20.91
CA ASN A 249 -1.05 -15.22 -21.35
C ASN A 249 -0.93 -14.04 -20.36
N ASP A 250 -0.11 -14.17 -19.31
CA ASP A 250 -0.17 -13.27 -18.16
C ASP A 250 0.24 -11.81 -18.49
N GLN A 251 1.23 -11.63 -19.37
CA GLN A 251 1.67 -10.30 -19.83
C GLN A 251 0.61 -9.59 -20.71
N SER A 252 -0.20 -10.35 -21.46
CA SER A 252 -1.18 -9.79 -22.39
C SER A 252 -2.49 -9.43 -21.69
N ARG A 253 -2.91 -10.22 -20.70
CA ARG A 253 -4.17 -10.07 -19.96
C ARG A 253 -4.06 -9.19 -18.73
N GLY A 254 -2.94 -9.23 -18.01
CA GLY A 254 -2.70 -8.47 -16.79
C GLY A 254 -3.54 -9.01 -15.61
N TRP A 255 -2.96 -9.93 -14.83
CA TRP A 255 -3.62 -10.60 -13.72
C TRP A 255 -4.27 -9.66 -12.69
N TRP A 256 -3.79 -8.43 -12.56
CA TRP A 256 -4.29 -7.48 -11.56
C TRP A 256 -5.77 -7.13 -11.78
N GLU A 257 -6.18 -6.88 -13.02
CA GLU A 257 -7.58 -6.50 -13.29
C GLU A 257 -8.50 -7.73 -13.15
N GLU A 258 -8.03 -8.92 -13.54
CA GLU A 258 -8.75 -10.18 -13.30
C GLU A 258 -8.93 -10.44 -11.80
N ALA A 259 -7.90 -10.17 -10.99
CA ALA A 259 -7.98 -10.25 -9.54
C ALA A 259 -8.99 -9.23 -8.96
N ALA A 260 -9.05 -8.02 -9.54
CA ALA A 260 -10.00 -6.99 -9.17
C ALA A 260 -11.45 -7.44 -9.43
N GLU A 261 -11.69 -7.99 -10.62
CA GLU A 261 -12.98 -8.53 -11.02
C GLU A 261 -13.39 -9.71 -10.14
N GLU A 262 -12.46 -10.61 -9.82
CA GLU A 262 -12.70 -11.76 -8.93
C GLU A 262 -13.10 -11.31 -7.52
N LEU A 263 -12.44 -10.28 -6.99
CA LEU A 263 -12.79 -9.72 -5.69
C LEU A 263 -14.19 -9.09 -5.74
N ALA A 264 -14.48 -8.27 -6.75
CA ALA A 264 -15.78 -7.64 -6.91
C ALA A 264 -16.94 -8.64 -7.08
N ALA A 265 -16.68 -9.79 -7.71
CA ALA A 265 -17.68 -10.84 -7.91
C ALA A 265 -18.00 -11.65 -6.64
N ARG A 266 -17.13 -11.62 -5.63
CA ARG A 266 -17.27 -12.37 -4.37
C ARG A 266 -17.81 -11.53 -3.21
N GLU A 267 -18.19 -10.28 -3.47
CA GLU A 267 -18.85 -9.36 -2.53
C GLU A 267 -20.37 -9.42 -2.63
#